data_AF-A0A955ACP7-F1
#
_entry.id   AF-A0A955ACP7-F1
#
_cell.length_a   1.000
_cell.length_b   1.000
_cell.length_c   1.000
_cell.angle_alpha   90.00
_cell.angle_beta   90.00
_cell.angle_gamma   90.00
#
_symmetry.space_group_name_H-M   'P 1'
#
loop_
_entity.id
_entity.type
_entity.pdbx_description
1 polymer ?
#
loop_
_entity_poly.entity_id
_entity_poly.type
_entity_poly.pdbx_seq_one_letter_code
_entity_poly.pdbx_strand_id
1 'polypeptide(L)'
;LRMAMLSGKHGSWLRTPAWSAILENLEAGSHGDTGNDQLFVKPEDRWEVSQIANRRRDIVELHRQLLPRFAAAARCGQRSALPDLDEDLLNLLR
;
A
#
# COMPACT_ATOMS: atom_id res chain seq x y z
N LEU A 1 7.13 4.41 -13.56
CA LEU A 1 6.64 4.76 -12.21
C LEU A 1 6.82 3.53 -11.34
N ARG A 2 7.40 3.65 -10.13
CA ARG A 2 7.57 2.51 -9.20
C ARG A 2 6.37 2.31 -8.26
N MET A 3 5.40 3.22 -8.32
CA MET A 3 4.16 3.15 -7.54
C MET A 3 2.94 3.44 -8.42
N ALA A 4 1.80 2.85 -8.07
CA ALA A 4 0.49 3.16 -8.63
C ALA A 4 -0.58 3.12 -7.53
N MET A 5 -1.61 3.94 -7.67
CA MET A 5 -2.71 4.02 -6.70
C MET A 5 -4.04 4.15 -7.42
N LEU A 6 -5.06 3.50 -6.86
CA LEU A 6 -6.46 3.70 -7.22
C LEU A 6 -7.24 3.90 -5.92
N SER A 7 -7.98 5.00 -5.81
CA SER A 7 -8.82 5.28 -4.65
C SER A 7 -10.28 5.22 -5.07
N GLY A 8 -11.09 4.49 -4.32
CA GLY A 8 -12.54 4.39 -4.49
C GLY A 8 -13.29 4.75 -3.21
N LYS A 9 -14.62 4.61 -3.23
CA LYS A 9 -15.49 4.91 -2.09
C LYS A 9 -15.25 4.01 -0.87
N HIS A 10 -14.75 2.80 -1.08
CA HIS A 10 -14.65 1.76 -0.04
C HIS A 10 -13.21 1.49 0.42
N GLY A 11 -12.21 2.06 -0.25
CA GLY A 11 -10.82 1.79 0.05
C GLY A 11 -9.89 2.29 -1.03
N SER A 12 -8.61 2.04 -0.81
CA SER A 12 -7.54 2.40 -1.73
C SER A 12 -6.67 1.21 -2.04
N TRP A 13 -6.40 1.02 -3.32
CA TRP A 13 -5.39 0.10 -3.80
C TRP A 13 -4.07 0.86 -3.99
N LEU A 14 -2.99 0.32 -3.44
CA LEU A 14 -1.64 0.85 -3.58
C LEU A 14 -0.68 -0.26 -4.02
N ARG A 15 0.08 0.02 -5.07
CA ARG A 15 1.05 -0.90 -5.65
C ARG A 15 2.44 -0.31 -5.55
N THR A 16 3.36 -1.09 -4.98
CA THR A 16 4.82 -0.84 -4.93
C THR A 16 5.53 -1.82 -5.87
N PRO A 17 6.87 -1.97 -5.90
CA PRO A 17 7.49 -3.05 -6.68
C PRO A 17 7.23 -4.44 -6.08
N ALA A 18 7.41 -4.61 -4.77
CA ALA A 18 7.29 -5.91 -4.12
C ALA A 18 5.87 -6.26 -3.63
N TRP A 19 4.94 -5.29 -3.56
CA TRP A 19 3.64 -5.52 -2.91
C TRP A 19 2.45 -4.85 -3.58
N SER A 20 1.28 -5.49 -3.44
CA SER A 20 -0.03 -4.95 -3.80
C SER A 20 -0.89 -4.94 -2.53
N ALA A 21 -1.36 -3.78 -2.11
CA ALA A 21 -2.18 -3.61 -0.91
C ALA A 21 -3.55 -3.04 -1.25
N ILE A 22 -4.60 -3.58 -0.63
CA ILE A 22 -5.95 -3.02 -0.61
C ILE A 22 -6.21 -2.60 0.84
N LEU A 23 -6.36 -1.30 1.05
CA LEU A 23 -6.55 -0.69 2.36
C LEU A 23 -7.98 -0.17 2.46
N GLU A 24 -8.75 -0.73 3.38
CA GLU A 24 -10.12 -0.28 3.64
C GLU A 24 -10.13 0.88 4.65
N ASN A 25 -11.09 1.78 4.50
CA ASN A 25 -11.46 2.80 5.50
C ASN A 25 -10.29 3.65 6.06
N LEU A 26 -9.89 4.68 5.31
CA LEU A 26 -8.92 5.67 5.79
C LEU A 26 -9.55 6.81 6.61
N GLU A 27 -10.89 6.82 6.73
CA GLU A 27 -11.59 7.86 7.47
C GLU A 27 -11.47 7.62 8.98
N ALA A 28 -10.56 8.40 9.58
CA ALA A 28 -10.52 8.87 10.96
C ALA A 28 -10.36 7.83 12.10
N GLY A 29 -9.13 7.69 12.56
CA GLY A 29 -8.84 7.59 14.00
C GLY A 29 -9.03 6.24 14.70
N SER A 30 -9.49 5.19 14.00
CA SER A 30 -9.54 3.86 14.61
C SER A 30 -8.17 3.20 14.56
N HIS A 31 -7.39 3.39 15.63
CA HIS A 31 -6.30 2.50 15.95
C HIS A 31 -6.85 1.06 16.00
N GLY A 32 -6.56 0.27 14.97
CA GLY A 32 -6.34 -1.16 15.19
C GLY A 32 -7.21 -2.15 14.42
N ASP A 33 -8.20 -1.75 13.62
CA ASP A 33 -8.91 -2.72 12.79
C ASP A 33 -8.34 -2.76 11.36
N THR A 34 -7.25 -3.51 11.22
CA THR A 34 -6.71 -3.93 9.92
C THR A 34 -7.45 -5.17 9.38
N GLY A 35 -8.59 -5.56 9.98
CA GLY A 35 -9.22 -6.86 9.76
C GLY A 35 -9.57 -7.16 8.30
N ASN A 36 -9.83 -6.13 7.50
CA ASN A 36 -10.20 -6.27 6.09
C ASN A 36 -9.09 -5.87 5.10
N ASP A 37 -7.93 -5.39 5.59
CA ASP A 37 -6.83 -5.04 4.70
C ASP A 37 -6.31 -6.28 3.99
N GLN A 38 -5.92 -6.13 2.73
CA GLN A 38 -5.36 -7.22 1.93
C GLN A 38 -3.96 -6.85 1.45
N LEU A 39 -3.09 -7.85 1.42
CA LEU A 39 -1.70 -7.70 0.99
C LEU A 39 -1.31 -8.92 0.18
N PHE A 40 -0.67 -8.67 -0.96
CA PHE A 40 -0.21 -9.68 -1.90
C PHE A 40 1.23 -9.41 -2.31
N VAL A 41 1.99 -10.50 -2.49
CA VAL A 41 3.40 -10.46 -2.93
C VAL A 41 3.47 -10.24 -4.43
N LYS A 42 4.44 -9.47 -4.91
CA LYS A 42 4.62 -9.25 -6.33
C LYS A 42 6.11 -9.24 -6.70
N PRO A 43 6.46 -9.66 -7.92
CA PRO A 43 5.56 -10.09 -9.00
C PRO A 43 5.06 -11.54 -8.88
N GLU A 44 5.46 -12.30 -7.86
CA GLU A 44 5.23 -13.74 -7.72
C GLU A 44 3.73 -14.08 -7.65
N ASP A 45 2.94 -13.36 -6.85
CA ASP A 45 1.49 -13.53 -6.77
C ASP A 45 0.76 -12.58 -7.75
N ARG A 46 0.97 -12.86 -9.05
CA ARG A 46 0.39 -12.06 -10.14
C ARG A 46 -1.13 -11.91 -10.04
N TRP A 47 -1.80 -12.98 -9.61
CA TRP A 47 -3.26 -13.10 -9.60
C TRP A 47 -3.91 -12.75 -8.25
N GLU A 48 -3.12 -12.34 -7.25
CA GLU A 48 -3.62 -11.87 -5.94
C GLU A 48 -4.46 -12.95 -5.24
N VAL A 49 -3.97 -14.18 -5.28
CA VAL A 49 -4.65 -15.34 -4.66
C VAL A 49 -4.21 -15.50 -3.21
N SER A 50 -2.96 -15.15 -2.90
CA SER A 50 -2.34 -15.38 -1.59
C SER A 50 -2.42 -14.14 -0.73
N GLN A 51 -3.60 -13.89 -0.12
CA GLN A 51 -3.74 -12.84 0.89
C GLN A 51 -2.88 -13.16 2.12
N ILE A 52 -1.96 -12.26 2.46
CA ILE A 52 -1.00 -12.44 3.56
C ILE A 52 -0.94 -11.26 4.54
N ALA A 53 -1.95 -10.38 4.55
CA ALA A 53 -1.95 -9.18 5.42
C ALA A 53 -1.79 -9.53 6.90
N ASN A 54 -2.44 -10.62 7.34
CA ASN A 54 -2.34 -11.10 8.73
C ASN A 54 -0.94 -11.57 9.11
N ARG A 55 -0.11 -11.99 8.14
CA ARG A 55 1.26 -12.48 8.37
C ARG A 55 2.30 -11.37 8.24
N ARG A 56 1.97 -10.28 7.55
CA ARG A 56 2.87 -9.15 7.26
C ARG A 56 2.22 -7.81 7.61
N ARG A 57 1.77 -7.69 8.86
CA ARG A 57 1.15 -6.46 9.39
C ARG A 57 2.10 -5.26 9.37
N ASP A 58 3.39 -5.52 9.52
CA ASP A 58 4.48 -4.56 9.31
C ASP A 58 4.38 -3.88 7.94
N ILE A 59 4.22 -4.67 6.88
CA ILE A 59 4.13 -4.16 5.51
C ILE A 59 2.80 -3.44 5.25
N VAL A 60 1.71 -3.94 5.81
CA VAL A 60 0.40 -3.26 5.73
C VAL A 60 0.48 -1.86 6.34
N GLU A 61 1.12 -1.72 7.50
CA GLU A 61 1.30 -0.44 8.18
C GLU A 61 2.16 0.53 7.36
N LEU A 62 3.24 0.04 6.73
CA LEU A 62 4.03 0.85 5.80
C LEU A 62 3.18 1.37 4.63
N HIS A 63 2.29 0.55 4.06
CA HIS A 63 1.36 1.02 3.02
C HIS A 63 0.36 2.06 3.55
N ARG A 64 -0.17 1.87 4.77
CA ARG A 64 -1.09 2.84 5.40
C ARG A 64 -0.43 4.20 5.59
N GLN A 65 0.84 4.24 6.00
CA GLN A 65 1.59 5.48 6.17
C GLN A 65 1.96 6.12 4.82
N LEU A 66 2.30 5.30 3.82
CA LEU A 66 2.70 5.76 2.49
C LEU A 66 1.52 6.36 1.70
N LEU A 67 0.35 5.75 1.81
CA LEU A 67 -0.82 6.09 1.00
C LEU A 67 -1.22 7.58 1.05
N PRO A 68 -1.44 8.22 2.22
CA PRO A 68 -1.84 9.63 2.25
C PRO A 68 -0.76 10.55 1.68
N ARG A 69 0.53 10.21 1.88
CA ARG A 69 1.67 10.98 1.34
C ARG A 69 1.71 10.89 -0.19
N PHE A 70 1.55 9.69 -0.72
CA PHE A 70 1.50 9.46 -2.17
C PHE A 70 0.27 10.14 -2.79
N ALA A 71 -0.91 9.99 -2.18
CA ALA A 71 -2.14 10.60 -2.66
C ALA A 71 -2.05 12.13 -2.71
N ALA A 72 -1.48 12.76 -1.67
CA ALA A 72 -1.23 14.21 -1.64
C ALA A 72 -0.32 14.65 -2.79
N ALA A 73 0.85 14.01 -2.95
CA ALA A 73 1.81 14.35 -4.00
C ALA A 73 1.24 14.12 -5.42
N ALA A 74 0.51 13.01 -5.61
CA ALA A 74 -0.11 12.66 -6.90
C ALA A 74 -1.18 13.67 -7.32
N ARG A 75 -2.04 14.13 -6.38
CA ARG A 75 -3.06 15.16 -6.66
C ARG A 75 -2.46 16.49 -7.09
N CYS A 76 -1.31 16.86 -6.55
CA CYS A 76 -0.62 18.11 -6.91
C CYS A 76 0.22 18.00 -8.19
N GLY A 77 0.28 16.84 -8.84
CA GLY A 77 1.12 16.61 -10.03
C GLY A 77 2.63 16.73 -9.76
N GLN A 78 3.04 16.77 -8.49
CA GLN A 78 4.42 17.01 -8.09
C GLN A 78 5.19 15.70 -8.07
N ARG A 79 5.68 15.28 -9.23
CA ARG A 79 6.45 14.04 -9.37
C ARG A 79 7.72 14.01 -8.52
N SER A 80 8.35 15.16 -8.29
CA SER A 80 9.53 15.32 -7.42
C SER A 80 9.20 15.25 -5.93
N ALA A 81 7.93 15.41 -5.55
CA ALA A 81 7.47 15.33 -4.16
C ALA A 81 6.87 13.95 -3.82
N LEU A 82 7.03 12.96 -4.72
CA LEU A 82 6.63 11.59 -4.41
C LEU A 82 7.45 11.10 -3.21
N PRO A 83 6.80 10.44 -2.23
CA PRO A 83 7.52 9.90 -1.08
C PRO A 83 8.52 8.83 -1.53
N ASP A 84 9.68 8.81 -0.88
CA ASP A 84 10.60 7.68 -0.98
C ASP A 84 9.93 6.42 -0.45
N LEU A 85 10.24 5.31 -1.10
CA LEU A 85 9.78 3.99 -0.71
C LEU A 85 10.74 3.40 0.31
N ASP A 86 10.19 2.86 1.39
CA ASP A 86 10.92 1.99 2.30
C ASP A 86 11.50 0.80 1.52
N GLU A 87 12.71 0.35 1.88
CA GLU A 87 13.38 -0.78 1.21
C GLU A 87 12.54 -2.06 1.28
N ASP A 88 11.81 -2.26 2.38
CA ASP A 88 10.90 -3.39 2.55
C ASP A 88 9.73 -3.33 1.57
N LEU A 89 9.40 -2.16 1.00
CA LEU A 89 8.38 -2.01 -0.04
C LEU A 89 8.94 -2.22 -1.46
N LEU A 90 10.27 -2.15 -1.60
CA LEU A 90 10.96 -2.36 -2.87
C LEU A 90 11.30 -3.83 -3.11
N ASN A 91 11.68 -4.56 -2.05
CA ASN A 91 12.24 -5.90 -2.15
C ASN A 91 11.61 -6.88 -1.15
N LEU A 92 11.61 -8.16 -1.51
CA LEU A 92 11.20 -9.26 -0.62
C LEU A 92 12.37 -9.85 0.18
N LEU A 93 13.60 -9.58 -0.25
CA LEU A 93 14.83 -10.10 0.32
C LEU A 93 15.53 -8.98 1.10
N ARG A 94 15.88 -9.26 2.35
CA ARG A 94 16.92 -8.54 3.09
C ARG A 94 18.21 -9.35 3.05
#